data_AF-A0A9E1XCB2-F1
#
_entry.id   AF-A0A9E1XCB2-F1
#
_cell.length_a   1.000
_cell.length_b   1.000
_cell.length_c   1.000
_cell.angle_alpha   90.00
_cell.angle_beta   90.00
_cell.angle_gamma   90.00
#
_symmetry.space_group_name_H-M   'P 1'
#
loop_
_entity.id
_entity.type
_entity.pdbx_description
1 polymer ?
#
loop_
_entity_poly.entity_id
_entity_poly.type
_entity_poly.pdbx_seq_one_letter_code
_entity_poly.pdbx_strand_id
1 'polypeptide(L)'
;MQLEAAAILPTDAEQACLIGRVWNPEVSGPCVVVYRDGDLLDITPSFPTVRDLQEQTDPAAAVAQTTGPSLGSLVEILANSLEPTVNPDRPRLLAPVDLQAVKACGV
;
A
#
# COMPACT_ATOMS: atom_id res chain seq x y z
N MET A 1 11.42 -6.97 -17.13
CA MET A 1 11.71 -7.74 -15.91
C MET A 1 10.41 -7.86 -15.15
N GLN A 2 9.90 -9.07 -14.97
CA GLN A 2 8.69 -9.30 -14.18
C GLN A 2 9.13 -9.44 -12.71
N LEU A 3 8.59 -8.61 -11.83
CA LEU A 3 8.87 -8.66 -10.40
C LEU A 3 7.81 -9.54 -9.74
N GLU A 4 8.26 -10.59 -9.07
CA GLU A 4 7.42 -11.51 -8.31
C GLU A 4 7.16 -10.95 -6.90
N ALA A 5 6.01 -11.29 -6.30
CA ALA A 5 5.66 -10.82 -4.94
C ALA A 5 6.73 -11.19 -3.90
N ALA A 6 7.29 -12.41 -3.99
CA ALA A 6 8.34 -12.89 -3.10
C ALA A 6 9.64 -12.07 -3.16
N ALA A 7 9.86 -11.27 -4.21
CA ALA A 7 11.03 -10.40 -4.32
C ALA A 7 10.87 -9.10 -3.51
N ILE A 8 9.65 -8.73 -3.14
CA ILE A 8 9.35 -7.45 -2.46
C ILE A 8 8.71 -7.62 -1.08
N LEU A 9 8.11 -8.79 -0.81
CA LEU A 9 7.52 -9.10 0.47
C LEU A 9 8.58 -9.58 1.47
N PRO A 10 8.41 -9.29 2.77
CA PRO A 10 9.29 -9.85 3.79
C PRO A 10 9.07 -11.37 3.91
N THR A 11 10.08 -12.08 4.41
CA THR A 11 10.05 -13.55 4.56
C THR A 11 8.90 -14.05 5.44
N ASP A 12 8.43 -13.21 6.37
CA ASP A 12 7.35 -13.47 7.32
C ASP A 12 6.03 -12.77 6.94
N ALA A 13 5.82 -12.46 5.66
CA ALA A 13 4.65 -11.72 5.18
C ALA A 13 3.30 -12.29 5.65
N GLU A 14 3.19 -13.61 5.83
CA GLU A 14 1.98 -14.28 6.33
C GLU A 14 1.62 -13.92 7.77
N GLN A 15 2.60 -13.44 8.56
CA GLN A 15 2.44 -13.06 9.97
C GLN A 15 2.55 -11.54 10.17
N ALA A 16 2.88 -10.79 9.13
CA ALA A 16 3.14 -9.37 9.20
C ALA A 16 1.89 -8.53 8.90
N CYS A 17 1.77 -7.37 9.55
CA CYS A 17 0.82 -6.34 9.18
C CYS A 17 1.46 -5.43 8.11
N LEU A 18 1.10 -5.65 6.85
CA LEU A 18 1.68 -4.93 5.72
C LEU A 18 0.73 -3.87 5.18
N ILE A 19 1.14 -2.61 5.25
CA ILE A 19 0.40 -1.46 4.71
C ILE A 19 1.18 -0.79 3.59
N GLY A 20 0.47 -0.07 2.75
CA GLY A 20 1.06 0.70 1.67
C GLY A 20 0.12 1.78 1.16
N ARG A 21 0.48 2.34 0.01
CA ARG A 21 -0.32 3.33 -0.69
C ARG A 21 -0.38 2.99 -2.17
N VAL A 22 -1.54 3.24 -2.78
CA VAL A 22 -1.72 3.12 -4.22
C VAL A 22 -2.33 4.40 -4.78
N TRP A 23 -2.03 4.73 -6.02
CA TRP A 23 -2.84 5.65 -6.81
C TRP A 23 -4.04 4.88 -7.35
N ASN A 24 -5.25 5.28 -6.98
CA ASN A 24 -6.48 4.70 -7.51
C ASN A 24 -7.12 5.65 -8.54
N PRO A 25 -7.17 5.26 -9.84
CA PRO A 25 -7.76 6.09 -10.89
C PRO A 25 -9.27 6.33 -10.72
N GLU A 26 -10.02 5.40 -10.10
CA GLU A 26 -11.47 5.53 -9.92
C GLU A 26 -11.85 6.74 -9.07
N VAL A 27 -11.05 7.04 -8.04
CA VAL A 27 -11.21 8.20 -7.18
C VAL A 27 -10.24 9.34 -7.52
N SER A 28 -9.42 9.15 -8.56
CA SER A 28 -8.41 10.11 -9.02
C SER A 28 -7.47 10.58 -7.90
N GLY A 29 -7.03 9.65 -7.04
CA GLY A 29 -6.28 10.01 -5.84
C GLY A 29 -5.54 8.86 -5.16
N PRO A 30 -4.74 9.16 -4.12
CA PRO A 30 -4.06 8.15 -3.33
C PRO A 30 -5.03 7.45 -2.37
N CYS A 31 -4.89 6.13 -2.23
CA CYS A 31 -5.55 5.31 -1.21
C CYS A 31 -4.51 4.69 -0.27
N VAL A 32 -4.84 4.58 1.01
CA VAL A 32 -4.10 3.76 1.99
C VAL A 32 -4.61 2.33 1.85
N VAL A 33 -3.69 1.37 1.75
CA VAL A 33 -4.03 -0.04 1.56
C VAL A 33 -3.39 -0.94 2.61
N VAL A 34 -4.05 -2.07 2.87
CA VAL A 34 -3.47 -3.21 3.59
C VAL A 34 -3.31 -4.38 2.62
N TYR A 35 -2.20 -5.10 2.72
CA TYR A 35 -1.99 -6.36 2.02
C TYR A 35 -2.57 -7.53 2.83
N ARG A 36 -3.41 -8.36 2.19
CA ARG A 36 -3.94 -9.60 2.76
C ARG A 36 -4.09 -10.65 1.66
N ASP A 37 -3.52 -11.84 1.89
CA ASP A 37 -3.70 -13.01 1.01
C ASP A 37 -3.43 -12.75 -0.49
N GLY A 38 -2.48 -11.86 -0.80
CA GLY A 38 -2.15 -11.49 -2.18
C GLY A 38 -2.79 -10.19 -2.69
N ASP A 39 -3.81 -9.67 -2.00
CA ASP A 39 -4.62 -8.54 -2.42
C ASP A 39 -4.30 -7.25 -1.65
N LEU A 40 -4.50 -6.10 -2.31
CA LEU A 40 -4.44 -4.78 -1.69
C LEU A 40 -5.86 -4.25 -1.44
N LEU A 41 -6.24 -4.13 -0.17
CA LEU A 41 -7.56 -3.67 0.24
C LEU A 41 -7.52 -2.19 0.62
N ASP A 42 -8.47 -1.41 0.13
CA ASP A 42 -8.58 0.03 0.42
C ASP A 42 -9.11 0.27 1.85
N ILE A 43 -8.25 0.80 2.71
CA ILE A 43 -8.57 1.15 4.10
C ILE A 43 -8.66 2.67 4.31
N THR A 44 -8.65 3.45 3.22
CA THR A 44 -8.77 4.92 3.24
C THR A 44 -9.98 5.43 4.02
N PRO A 45 -11.16 4.78 3.98
CA PRO A 45 -12.31 5.24 4.79
C PRO A 45 -12.07 5.23 6.30
N SER A 46 -11.18 4.36 6.79
CA SER A 46 -10.80 4.31 8.21
C SER A 46 -9.57 5.16 8.50
N PHE A 47 -8.62 5.22 7.56
CA PHE A 47 -7.38 5.99 7.70
C PHE A 47 -7.09 6.77 6.42
N PRO A 48 -7.47 8.07 6.36
CA PRO A 48 -7.26 8.90 5.18
C PRO A 48 -5.79 9.07 4.79
N THR A 49 -4.87 8.90 5.74
CA THR A 49 -3.41 8.95 5.54
C THR A 49 -2.70 7.86 6.32
N VAL A 50 -1.51 7.47 5.88
CA VAL A 50 -0.62 6.57 6.61
C VAL A 50 -0.19 7.19 7.94
N ARG A 51 -0.03 8.53 8.00
CA ARG A 51 0.14 9.24 9.27
C ARG A 51 -1.00 8.95 10.24
N ASP A 52 -2.26 9.15 9.85
CA ASP A 52 -3.41 8.97 10.74
C ASP A 52 -3.51 7.53 11.28
N LEU A 53 -3.11 6.56 10.46
CA LEU A 53 -2.98 5.17 10.89
C LEU A 53 -1.85 4.97 11.90
N GLN A 54 -0.67 5.54 11.66
CA GLN A 54 0.49 5.35 12.54
C GLN A 54 0.38 6.09 13.88
N GLU A 55 -0.50 7.08 13.98
CA GLU A 55 -0.81 7.81 15.22
C GLU A 55 -1.81 7.06 16.13
N GLN A 56 -2.32 5.89 15.71
CA GLN A 56 -3.12 5.03 16.58
C GLN A 56 -2.27 4.47 17.74
N THR A 57 -2.90 4.22 18.89
CA THR A 57 -2.23 3.60 20.05
C THR A 57 -1.61 2.23 19.69
N ASP A 58 -2.31 1.46 18.87
CA ASP A 58 -1.85 0.19 18.32
C ASP A 58 -2.22 0.13 16.83
N PRO A 59 -1.36 0.63 15.92
CA PRO A 59 -1.65 0.68 14.49
C PRO A 59 -1.88 -0.71 13.88
N ALA A 60 -1.14 -1.73 14.33
CA ALA A 60 -1.27 -3.08 13.79
C ALA A 60 -2.63 -3.69 14.18
N ALA A 61 -3.04 -3.54 15.44
CA ALA A 61 -4.37 -4.00 15.87
C ALA A 61 -5.50 -3.22 15.18
N ALA A 62 -5.31 -1.92 14.93
CA ALA A 62 -6.28 -1.09 14.20
C ALA A 62 -6.45 -1.56 12.75
N VAL A 63 -5.34 -1.81 12.03
CA VAL A 63 -5.37 -2.40 10.68
C VAL A 63 -6.04 -3.77 10.68
N ALA A 64 -5.69 -4.64 11.63
CA ALA A 64 -6.24 -6.01 11.70
C ALA A 64 -7.78 -6.05 11.76
N GLN A 65 -8.41 -5.05 12.39
CA GLN A 65 -9.87 -4.92 12.50
C GLN A 65 -10.52 -4.22 11.30
N THR A 66 -9.72 -3.59 10.44
CA THR A 66 -10.21 -2.78 9.32
C THR A 66 -10.46 -3.65 8.10
N THR A 67 -11.56 -3.41 7.40
CA THR A 67 -11.90 -4.08 6.13
C THR A 67 -12.11 -3.04 5.04
N GLY A 68 -12.07 -3.49 3.79
CA GLY A 68 -12.15 -2.59 2.64
C GLY A 68 -12.31 -3.35 1.33
N PRO A 69 -12.74 -2.67 0.25
CA PRO A 69 -12.81 -3.29 -1.06
C PRO A 69 -11.40 -3.63 -1.58
N SER A 70 -11.30 -4.73 -2.33
CA SER A 70 -10.07 -5.07 -3.05
C SER A 70 -9.87 -4.11 -4.22
N LEU A 71 -8.67 -3.56 -4.34
CA LEU A 71 -8.22 -2.76 -5.50
C LEU A 71 -7.49 -3.62 -6.55
N GLY A 72 -7.34 -4.92 -6.28
CA GLY A 72 -6.63 -5.88 -7.12
C GLY A 72 -5.44 -6.53 -6.41
N SER A 73 -4.85 -7.51 -7.09
CA SER A 73 -3.71 -8.25 -6.54
C SER A 73 -2.44 -7.40 -6.51
N LEU A 74 -1.58 -7.65 -5.52
CA LEU A 74 -0.27 -7.02 -5.41
C LEU A 74 0.56 -7.20 -6.69
N VAL A 75 0.51 -8.38 -7.31
CA VAL A 75 1.27 -8.69 -8.53
C VAL A 75 0.81 -7.83 -9.70
N GLU A 76 -0.49 -7.69 -9.90
CA GLU A 76 -1.04 -6.86 -10.99
C GLU A 76 -0.73 -5.37 -10.79
N ILE A 77 -0.86 -4.88 -9.56
CA ILE A 77 -0.60 -3.48 -9.22
C ILE A 77 0.91 -3.19 -9.32
N LEU A 78 1.75 -4.10 -8.85
CA LEU A 78 3.21 -4.01 -8.98
C LEU A 78 3.65 -3.97 -10.45
N ALA A 79 3.05 -4.81 -11.30
CA ALA A 79 3.33 -4.80 -12.73
C ALA A 79 3.02 -3.44 -13.40
N ASN A 80 1.99 -2.74 -12.92
CA ASN A 80 1.64 -1.40 -13.39
C ASN A 80 2.45 -0.25 -12.74
N SER A 81 3.31 -0.57 -11.76
CA SER A 81 4.11 0.42 -11.01
C SER A 81 5.49 0.68 -11.61
N LEU A 82 5.87 -0.07 -12.64
CA LEU A 82 7.20 -0.04 -13.23
C LEU A 82 7.14 0.54 -14.65
N GLU A 83 8.02 1.49 -14.93
CA GLU A 83 8.23 2.01 -16.28
C GLU A 83 8.86 0.95 -17.19
N PRO A 84 8.59 0.95 -18.52
CA PRO A 84 7.74 1.90 -19.26
C PRO A 84 6.27 1.48 -19.36
N THR A 85 5.83 0.51 -18.56
CA THR A 85 4.55 -0.20 -18.73
C THR A 85 3.37 0.41 -17.97
N VAL A 86 3.51 1.65 -17.50
CA VAL A 86 2.49 2.32 -16.68
C VAL A 86 1.24 2.61 -17.53
N ASN A 87 0.12 2.00 -17.15
CA ASN A 87 -1.20 2.33 -17.64
C ASN A 87 -1.89 3.28 -16.64
N PRO A 88 -2.29 4.50 -17.04
CA PRO A 88 -2.92 5.47 -16.16
C PRO A 88 -4.29 5.03 -15.63
N ASP A 89 -4.97 4.10 -16.32
CA ASP A 89 -6.30 3.60 -15.96
C ASP A 89 -6.24 2.42 -14.97
N ARG A 90 -5.05 2.04 -14.51
CA ARG A 90 -4.86 0.95 -13.54
C ARG A 90 -4.20 1.46 -12.26
N PRO A 91 -4.48 0.85 -11.10
CA PRO A 91 -3.79 1.21 -9.87
C PRO A 91 -2.29 0.99 -9.97
N ARG A 92 -1.51 1.79 -9.23
CA ARG A 92 -0.05 1.61 -9.08
C ARG A 92 0.37 1.94 -7.66
N LEU A 93 1.46 1.34 -7.20
CA LEU A 93 2.06 1.63 -5.90
C LEU A 93 2.57 3.07 -5.86
N LEU A 94 2.44 3.69 -4.68
CA LEU A 94 3.03 4.97 -4.34
C LEU A 94 4.11 4.77 -3.27
N ALA A 95 4.90 5.82 -3.02
CA ALA A 95 5.75 5.84 -1.84
C ALA A 95 4.89 5.56 -0.58
N PRO A 96 5.36 4.69 0.34
CA PRO A 96 4.57 4.30 1.51
C PRO A 96 4.37 5.46 2.49
N VAL A 97 5.24 6.47 2.43
CA VAL A 97 5.13 7.68 3.26
C VAL A 97 4.29 8.76 2.58
N ASP A 98 3.51 9.51 3.36
CA ASP A 98 2.75 10.68 2.90
C ASP A 98 3.14 11.98 3.60
N LEU A 99 2.60 12.25 4.80
CA LEU A 99 2.81 13.46 5.57
C LEU A 99 3.92 13.30 6.61
N GLN A 100 4.57 12.14 6.65
CA GLN A 100 5.66 11.87 7.60
C GLN A 100 6.91 12.65 7.21
N ALA A 101 7.60 13.19 8.22
CA ALA A 101 8.89 13.83 8.02
C ALA A 101 9.92 12.80 7.54
N VAL A 102 10.44 12.97 6.32
CA VAL A 102 11.55 12.18 5.82
C VAL A 102 12.85 12.82 6.27
N LYS A 103 13.48 12.27 7.31
CA LYS A 103 14.83 12.68 7.70
C LYS A 103 15.84 11.96 6.83
N ALA A 104 16.55 12.70 5.96
CA ALA A 104 17.77 12.19 5.36
C ALA A 104 18.86 12.08 6.45
N CYS A 105 19.39 10.89 6.66
CA CYS A 105 20.59 10.71 7.47
C CYS A 105 21.83 11.08 6.64
N GLY A 106 22.23 12.36 6.67
CA GLY A 106 23.56 12.82 6.22
C GLY A 106 23.55 14.00 5.26
N VAL A 107 24.04 15.15 5.74
CA VAL A 107 25.22 15.85 5.18
C VAL A 107 26.12 16.25 6.35
#